data_AF-A0AAV9DA68-F1
#
_entry.id   AF-A0AAV9DA68-F1
#
_cell.length_a   1.000
_cell.length_b   1.000
_cell.length_c   1.000
_cell.angle_alpha   90.00
_cell.angle_beta   90.00
_cell.angle_gamma   90.00
#
_symmetry.space_group_name_H-M   'P 1'
#
loop_
_entity.id
_entity.type
_entity.pdbx_description
1 polymer ?
#
loop_
_entity_poly.entity_id
_entity_poly.type
_entity_poly.pdbx_seq_one_letter_code
_entity_poly.pdbx_strand_id
1 'polypeptide(L)'
;MVCPIHRGVCSSHETFCLLDAKAVERLIGCLESENSKVVGAALAAIITLLDERVDVDKSVVLLSEANAVRHVLGALKDHREESVRRRSLWVIEKFLMRGGEGSVVFDDISRDRSLPSTLVRAFHHGEGNTRQMAERILRHLNRMPGFSNKVVL
;
A
#
# COMPACT_ATOMS: atom_id res chain seq x y z
N MET A 1 -3.73 14.54 -25.25
CA MET A 1 -3.86 13.09 -24.99
C MET A 1 -4.64 12.88 -23.70
N VAL A 2 -5.51 11.87 -23.65
CA VAL A 2 -6.27 11.55 -22.42
C VAL A 2 -5.38 10.67 -21.53
N CYS A 3 -5.25 11.02 -20.26
CA CYS A 3 -4.47 10.26 -19.30
C CYS A 3 -5.12 8.90 -19.03
N PRO A 4 -4.37 7.78 -19.07
CA PRO A 4 -4.94 6.47 -18.78
C PRO A 4 -5.41 6.34 -17.33
N ILE A 5 -4.84 7.14 -16.40
CA ILE A 5 -5.16 7.11 -14.97
C ILE A 5 -6.18 8.19 -14.60
N HIS A 6 -5.94 9.46 -14.93
CA HIS A 6 -6.89 10.53 -14.62
C HIS A 6 -8.14 10.55 -15.53
N ARG A 7 -8.17 9.74 -16.61
CA ARG A 7 -9.28 9.62 -17.57
C ARG A 7 -9.69 10.94 -18.25
N GLY A 8 -8.87 11.98 -18.14
CA GLY A 8 -9.07 13.29 -18.72
C GLY A 8 -7.77 13.92 -19.20
N VAL A 9 -7.85 15.15 -19.68
CA VAL A 9 -6.66 15.95 -19.99
C VAL A 9 -5.98 16.30 -18.66
N CYS A 10 -4.69 15.96 -18.55
CA CYS A 10 -3.89 16.26 -17.39
C CYS A 10 -2.45 16.55 -17.83
N SER A 11 -1.70 17.25 -17.00
CA SER A 11 -0.26 17.48 -17.18
C SER A 11 0.48 17.49 -15.85
N SER A 12 1.79 17.38 -15.92
CA SER A 12 2.72 17.56 -14.80
C SER A 12 2.63 18.95 -14.17
N HIS A 13 2.31 19.99 -14.93
CA HIS A 13 2.24 21.37 -14.45
C HIS A 13 0.88 21.74 -13.84
N GLU A 14 -0.22 21.46 -14.54
CA GLU A 14 -1.56 21.95 -14.16
C GLU A 14 -2.24 21.04 -13.15
N THR A 15 -2.03 19.74 -13.29
CA THR A 15 -2.75 18.71 -12.51
C THR A 15 -1.81 17.82 -11.71
N PHE A 16 -0.51 18.12 -11.72
CA PHE A 16 0.52 17.36 -11.04
C PHE A 16 0.51 15.86 -11.40
N CYS A 17 0.26 15.54 -12.67
CA CYS A 17 0.18 14.15 -13.10
C CYS A 17 1.54 13.45 -13.02
N LEU A 18 1.63 12.45 -12.15
CA LEU A 18 2.87 11.69 -11.92
C LEU A 18 3.29 10.86 -13.13
N LEU A 19 2.35 10.43 -13.96
CA LEU A 19 2.64 9.70 -15.20
C LEU A 19 3.25 10.63 -16.26
N ASP A 20 2.62 11.79 -16.48
CA ASP A 20 3.14 12.81 -17.40
C ASP A 20 4.53 13.31 -16.95
N ALA A 21 4.71 13.49 -15.64
CA ALA A 21 5.98 13.87 -15.03
C ALA A 21 7.04 12.76 -15.04
N LYS A 22 6.71 11.52 -15.44
CA LYS A 22 7.59 10.34 -15.35
C LYS A 22 8.18 10.14 -13.95
N ALA A 23 7.38 10.39 -12.92
CA ALA A 23 7.84 10.45 -11.54
C ALA A 23 7.65 9.13 -10.77
N VAL A 24 6.86 8.20 -11.30
CA VAL A 24 6.44 6.97 -10.58
C VAL A 24 7.64 6.16 -10.06
N GLU A 25 8.59 5.80 -10.93
CA GLU A 25 9.75 5.01 -10.53
C GLU A 25 10.62 5.71 -9.48
N ARG A 26 10.80 7.03 -9.61
CA ARG A 26 11.56 7.83 -8.63
C ARG A 26 10.87 7.87 -7.28
N LEU A 27 9.54 8.00 -7.25
CA LEU A 27 8.76 7.95 -6.02
C LEU A 27 8.83 6.59 -5.36
N ILE A 28 8.82 5.50 -6.12
CA ILE A 28 9.01 4.14 -5.60
C ILE A 28 10.41 4.00 -4.98
N GLY A 29 11.46 4.50 -5.64
CA GLY A 29 12.82 4.52 -5.08
C GLY A 29 12.94 5.31 -3.78
N CYS A 30 12.15 6.38 -3.61
CA CYS A 30 12.10 7.13 -2.35
C CYS A 30 11.58 6.32 -1.15
N LEU A 31 10.91 5.18 -1.37
CA LEU A 31 10.41 4.32 -0.30
C LEU A 31 11.54 3.58 0.45
N GLU A 32 12.73 3.50 -0.15
CA GLU A 32 13.93 2.89 0.46
C GLU A 32 14.73 3.89 1.30
N SER A 33 14.26 5.14 1.42
CA SER A 33 14.94 6.16 2.21
C SER A 33 14.88 5.83 3.71
N GLU A 34 15.98 6.08 4.42
CA GLU A 34 16.01 6.07 5.89
C GLU A 34 15.22 7.23 6.51
N ASN A 35 14.89 8.26 5.73
CA ASN A 35 14.13 9.41 6.21
C ASN A 35 12.62 9.16 6.07
N SER A 36 11.96 8.90 7.20
CA SER A 36 10.51 8.64 7.24
C SER A 36 9.65 9.77 6.66
N LYS A 37 10.13 11.02 6.64
CA LYS A 37 9.43 12.14 5.97
C LYS A 37 9.44 12.00 4.45
N VAL A 38 10.56 11.53 3.88
CA VAL A 38 10.70 11.27 2.44
C VAL A 38 9.79 10.10 2.05
N VAL A 39 9.87 9.00 2.78
CA VAL A 39 9.02 7.81 2.57
C VAL A 39 7.54 8.19 2.69
N GLY A 40 7.19 8.95 3.74
CA GLY A 40 5.83 9.44 3.94
C GLY A 40 5.33 10.29 2.77
N ALA A 41 6.14 11.22 2.27
CA ALA A 41 5.78 12.07 1.13
C ALA A 41 5.62 11.24 -0.16
N ALA A 42 6.52 10.30 -0.41
CA ALA A 42 6.45 9.40 -1.55
C ALA A 42 5.18 8.53 -1.53
N LEU A 43 4.85 7.92 -0.37
CA LEU A 43 3.60 7.19 -0.21
C LEU A 43 2.38 8.08 -0.43
N ALA A 44 2.39 9.33 0.05
CA ALA A 44 1.28 10.25 -0.16
C ALA A 44 1.07 10.55 -1.65
N ALA A 45 2.16 10.71 -2.42
CA ALA A 45 2.09 10.88 -3.86
C ALA A 45 1.60 9.61 -4.57
N ILE A 46 2.10 8.43 -4.19
CA ILE A 46 1.64 7.14 -4.77
C ILE A 46 0.14 6.91 -4.50
N ILE A 47 -0.34 7.30 -3.32
CA ILE A 47 -1.76 7.19 -2.95
C ILE A 47 -2.68 7.96 -3.91
N THR A 48 -2.22 9.06 -4.52
CA THR A 48 -3.05 9.81 -5.49
C THR A 48 -3.37 9.00 -6.75
N LEU A 49 -2.52 8.03 -7.09
CA LEU A 49 -2.75 7.10 -8.19
C LEU A 49 -3.72 5.97 -7.84
N LEU A 50 -4.05 5.81 -6.56
CA LEU A 50 -4.96 4.78 -6.05
C LEU A 50 -6.25 5.38 -5.47
N ASP A 51 -6.45 6.69 -5.65
CA ASP A 51 -7.64 7.42 -5.25
C ASP A 51 -8.86 7.01 -6.11
N GLU A 52 -10.06 6.99 -5.54
CA GLU A 52 -11.27 6.58 -6.27
C GLU A 52 -11.64 7.51 -7.43
N ARG A 53 -11.03 8.70 -7.53
CA ARG A 53 -11.20 9.64 -8.64
C ARG A 53 -10.45 9.23 -9.91
N VAL A 54 -9.57 8.22 -9.83
CA VAL A 54 -8.76 7.76 -10.96
C VAL A 54 -9.15 6.36 -11.44
N ASP A 55 -8.56 5.93 -12.55
CA ASP A 55 -8.61 4.55 -13.01
C ASP A 55 -7.72 3.65 -12.12
N VAL A 56 -8.26 3.26 -10.96
CA VAL A 56 -7.52 2.49 -9.96
C VAL A 56 -7.02 1.16 -10.52
N ASP A 57 -7.82 0.46 -11.35
CA ASP A 57 -7.43 -0.84 -11.90
C ASP A 57 -6.19 -0.71 -12.80
N LYS A 58 -6.18 0.29 -13.70
CA LYS A 58 -4.99 0.59 -14.52
C LYS A 58 -3.81 1.06 -13.68
N SER A 59 -4.06 1.83 -12.63
CA SER A 59 -2.97 2.25 -11.74
C SER A 59 -2.36 1.09 -10.99
N VAL A 60 -3.17 0.14 -10.54
CA VAL A 60 -2.69 -1.07 -9.86
C VAL A 60 -1.80 -1.87 -10.80
N VAL A 61 -2.21 -2.07 -12.06
CA VAL A 61 -1.34 -2.72 -13.07
C VAL A 61 -0.02 -1.96 -13.22
N LEU A 62 -0.06 -0.64 -13.44
CA LEU A 62 1.14 0.18 -13.63
C LEU A 62 2.10 0.12 -12.44
N LEU A 63 1.57 0.21 -11.21
CA LEU A 63 2.39 0.15 -10.00
C LEU A 63 2.90 -1.28 -9.73
N SER A 64 2.17 -2.31 -10.16
CA SER A 64 2.59 -3.71 -10.10
C SER A 64 3.79 -3.97 -11.01
N GLU A 65 3.72 -3.48 -12.26
CA GLU A 65 4.82 -3.56 -13.23
C GLU A 65 6.08 -2.85 -12.73
N ALA A 66 5.91 -1.74 -12.01
CA ALA A 66 6.99 -1.01 -11.36
C ALA A 66 7.46 -1.63 -10.02
N ASN A 67 6.97 -2.82 -9.66
CA ASN A 67 7.32 -3.54 -8.43
C ASN A 67 7.08 -2.73 -7.13
N ALA A 68 6.10 -1.82 -7.14
CA ALA A 68 5.85 -0.90 -6.03
C ALA A 68 5.53 -1.64 -4.72
N VAL A 69 4.82 -2.78 -4.79
CA VAL A 69 4.36 -3.51 -3.60
C VAL A 69 5.53 -3.97 -2.71
N ARG A 70 6.65 -4.42 -3.30
CA ARG A 70 7.81 -4.86 -2.53
C ARG A 70 8.45 -3.71 -1.77
N HIS A 71 8.54 -2.54 -2.39
CA HIS A 71 9.06 -1.33 -1.77
C HIS A 71 8.14 -0.82 -0.66
N VAL A 72 6.82 -0.90 -0.85
CA VAL A 72 5.84 -0.56 0.20
C VAL A 72 5.93 -1.53 1.38
N LEU A 73 6.13 -2.83 1.13
CA LEU A 73 6.37 -3.82 2.19
C LEU A 73 7.67 -3.51 2.93
N GLY A 74 8.75 -3.15 2.23
CA GLY A 74 10.00 -2.67 2.85
C GLY A 74 9.75 -1.48 3.77
N ALA A 75 9.13 -0.41 3.25
CA ALA A 75 8.79 0.78 4.01
C ALA A 75 7.94 0.47 5.27
N LEU A 76 7.00 -0.48 5.19
CA LEU A 76 6.20 -0.92 6.33
C LEU A 76 7.03 -1.61 7.43
N LYS A 77 8.09 -2.32 7.05
CA LYS A 77 9.00 -3.01 7.98
C LYS A 77 9.98 -2.05 8.62
N ASP A 78 10.54 -1.16 7.81
CA ASP A 78 11.69 -0.33 8.19
C ASP A 78 11.27 0.88 9.02
N HIS A 79 10.04 1.39 8.83
CA HIS A 79 9.56 2.61 9.50
C HIS A 79 8.47 2.30 10.53
N ARG A 80 8.58 2.92 11.72
CA ARG A 80 7.65 2.71 12.85
C ARG A 80 6.63 3.83 13.00
N GLU A 81 6.86 4.95 12.32
CA GLU A 81 6.02 6.13 12.31
C GLU A 81 4.62 5.77 11.83
N GLU A 82 3.61 6.16 12.61
CA GLU A 82 2.22 5.79 12.35
C GLU A 82 1.74 6.31 10.99
N SER A 83 2.22 7.48 10.56
CA SER A 83 1.90 8.05 9.25
C SER A 83 2.38 7.18 8.09
N VAL A 84 3.59 6.61 8.19
CA VAL A 84 4.16 5.72 7.17
C VAL A 84 3.43 4.38 7.20
N ARG A 85 3.32 3.74 8.38
CA ARG A 85 2.64 2.44 8.53
C ARG A 85 1.20 2.48 8.02
N ARG A 86 0.44 3.52 8.39
CA ARG A 86 -0.94 3.71 7.93
C ARG A 86 -1.01 3.83 6.40
N ARG A 87 -0.13 4.63 5.79
CA ARG A 87 -0.12 4.79 4.32
C ARG A 87 0.32 3.51 3.61
N SER A 88 1.34 2.80 4.11
CA SER A 88 1.78 1.53 3.54
C SER A 88 0.68 0.47 3.59
N LEU A 89 0.01 0.32 4.74
CA LEU A 89 -1.11 -0.62 4.88
C LEU A 89 -2.28 -0.26 3.96
N TRP A 90 -2.59 1.03 3.81
CA TRP A 90 -3.63 1.48 2.88
C TRP A 90 -3.29 1.09 1.43
N VAL A 91 -2.03 1.28 1.01
CA VAL A 91 -1.58 0.90 -0.33
C VAL A 91 -1.63 -0.61 -0.53
N ILE A 92 -1.15 -1.41 0.44
CA ILE A 92 -1.23 -2.88 0.42
C ILE A 92 -2.68 -3.36 0.32
N GLU A 93 -3.59 -2.77 1.10
CA GLU A 93 -5.01 -3.09 1.04
C GLU A 93 -5.59 -2.82 -0.36
N LYS A 94 -5.24 -1.68 -0.99
CA LYS A 94 -5.70 -1.38 -2.36
C LYS A 94 -5.22 -2.40 -3.37
N PHE A 95 -3.95 -2.82 -3.27
CA PHE A 95 -3.41 -3.88 -4.13
C PHE A 95 -4.16 -5.20 -3.96
N LEU A 96 -4.47 -5.63 -2.73
CA LEU A 96 -5.23 -6.87 -2.50
C LEU A 96 -6.66 -6.76 -3.04
N MET A 97 -7.33 -5.64 -2.81
CA MET A 97 -8.73 -5.45 -3.20
C MET A 97 -8.93 -5.32 -4.71
N ARG A 98 -7.92 -4.85 -5.45
CA ARG A 98 -8.02 -4.55 -6.89
C ARG A 98 -7.16 -5.45 -7.78
N GLY A 99 -6.07 -6.01 -7.25
CA GLY A 99 -5.14 -6.86 -7.99
C GLY A 99 -5.63 -8.29 -8.24
N GLY A 100 -6.65 -8.74 -7.49
CA GLY A 100 -7.23 -10.07 -7.62
C GLY A 100 -6.38 -11.20 -7.03
N GLU A 101 -7.07 -12.25 -6.58
CA GLU A 101 -6.45 -13.49 -6.11
C GLU A 101 -5.71 -14.18 -7.27
N GLY A 102 -4.43 -14.52 -7.06
CA GLY A 102 -3.58 -15.16 -8.08
C GLY A 102 -2.69 -14.19 -8.89
N SER A 103 -2.74 -12.89 -8.64
CA SER A 103 -1.79 -11.94 -9.22
C SER A 103 -0.40 -12.05 -8.57
N VAL A 104 0.64 -11.63 -9.31
CA VAL A 104 2.02 -11.56 -8.79
C VAL A 104 2.10 -10.71 -7.52
N VAL A 105 1.31 -9.63 -7.47
CA VAL A 105 1.23 -8.75 -6.29
C VAL A 105 0.60 -9.44 -5.10
N PHE A 106 -0.50 -10.18 -5.30
CA PHE A 106 -1.09 -10.99 -4.24
C PHE A 106 -0.09 -12.02 -3.70
N ASP A 107 0.66 -12.67 -4.60
CA ASP A 107 1.72 -13.61 -4.24
C ASP A 107 2.83 -12.95 -3.41
N ASP A 108 3.32 -11.77 -3.83
CA ASP A 108 4.33 -11.01 -3.10
C ASP A 108 3.85 -10.62 -1.70
N ILE A 109 2.61 -10.17 -1.56
CA ILE A 109 2.02 -9.78 -0.26
C ILE A 109 1.82 -11.02 0.62
N SER A 110 1.22 -12.09 0.08
CA SER A 110 0.87 -13.28 0.85
C SER A 110 2.09 -14.07 1.31
N ARG A 111 3.18 -14.07 0.53
CA ARG A 111 4.45 -14.76 0.85
C ARG A 111 5.41 -13.92 1.68
N ASP A 112 5.12 -12.65 1.94
CA ASP A 112 5.95 -11.84 2.83
C ASP A 112 5.93 -12.42 4.25
N ARG A 113 7.10 -12.86 4.73
CA ARG A 113 7.24 -13.57 6.01
C ARG A 113 7.02 -12.67 7.23
N SER A 114 7.25 -11.37 7.08
CA SER A 114 7.16 -10.39 8.17
C SER A 114 5.81 -9.70 8.26
N LEU A 115 5.02 -9.75 7.19
CA LEU A 115 3.72 -9.10 7.12
C LEU A 115 2.72 -9.65 8.16
N PRO A 116 2.58 -10.97 8.40
CA PRO A 116 1.61 -11.47 9.38
C PRO A 116 1.80 -10.93 10.79
N SER A 117 3.03 -10.96 11.32
CA SER A 117 3.33 -10.44 12.66
C SER A 117 3.16 -8.92 12.72
N THR A 118 3.49 -8.21 11.64
CA THR A 118 3.29 -6.76 11.52
C THR A 118 1.80 -6.40 11.55
N LEU A 119 0.97 -7.12 10.80
CA LEU A 119 -0.48 -6.94 10.78
C LEU A 119 -1.13 -7.29 12.12
N VAL A 120 -0.75 -8.40 12.76
CA VAL A 120 -1.27 -8.77 14.09
C VAL A 120 -0.92 -7.69 15.11
N ARG A 121 0.31 -7.17 15.10
CA ARG A 121 0.70 -6.07 15.99
C ARG A 121 -0.13 -4.81 15.73
N ALA A 122 -0.34 -4.44 14.47
CA ALA A 122 -1.16 -3.29 14.07
C ALA A 122 -2.65 -3.49 14.42
N PHE A 123 -3.17 -4.71 14.32
CA PHE A 123 -4.54 -5.05 14.71
C PHE A 123 -4.76 -4.92 16.22
N HIS A 124 -3.78 -5.31 17.05
CA HIS A 124 -3.91 -5.19 18.51
C HIS A 124 -3.59 -3.80 19.06
N HIS A 125 -2.62 -3.09 18.49
CA HIS A 125 -2.05 -1.86 19.08
C HIS A 125 -2.15 -0.62 18.18
N GLY A 126 -2.63 -0.76 16.95
CA GLY A 126 -2.76 0.37 16.02
C GLY A 126 -3.91 1.29 16.39
N GLU A 127 -3.79 2.56 15.98
CA GLU A 127 -4.86 3.53 16.09
C GLU A 127 -6.02 3.16 15.14
N GLY A 128 -7.23 3.66 15.40
CA GLY A 128 -8.50 3.18 14.83
C GLY A 128 -8.45 2.76 13.35
N ASN A 129 -7.98 3.63 12.46
CA ASN A 129 -7.91 3.32 11.02
C ASN A 129 -6.87 2.25 10.69
N THR A 130 -5.69 2.30 11.31
CA THR A 130 -4.61 1.34 11.13
C THR A 130 -5.00 -0.05 11.61
N ARG A 131 -5.68 -0.13 12.76
CA ARG A 131 -6.24 -1.37 13.28
C ARG A 131 -7.27 -1.99 12.32
N GLN A 132 -8.20 -1.20 11.81
CA GLN A 132 -9.23 -1.68 10.88
C GLN A 132 -8.64 -2.15 9.54
N MET A 133 -7.66 -1.43 8.99
CA MET A 133 -6.96 -1.87 7.77
C MET A 133 -6.22 -3.18 8.00
N ALA A 134 -5.49 -3.30 9.12
CA ALA A 134 -4.77 -4.52 9.44
C ALA A 134 -5.73 -5.72 9.54
N GLU A 135 -6.89 -5.53 10.17
CA GLU A 135 -7.94 -6.54 10.26
C GLU A 135 -8.48 -6.95 8.88
N ARG A 136 -8.79 -5.99 8.00
CA ARG A 136 -9.30 -6.28 6.65
C ARG A 136 -8.26 -7.03 5.81
N ILE A 137 -7.00 -6.65 5.89
CA ILE A 137 -5.90 -7.36 5.22
C ILE A 137 -5.75 -8.78 5.77
N LEU A 138 -5.77 -8.97 7.10
CA LEU A 138 -5.70 -10.30 7.72
C LEU A 138 -6.86 -11.20 7.29
N ARG A 139 -8.08 -10.67 7.21
CA ARG A 139 -9.24 -11.41 6.69
C ARG A 139 -9.06 -11.79 5.23
N HIS A 140 -8.65 -10.84 4.38
CA HIS A 140 -8.44 -11.07 2.95
C HIS A 140 -7.36 -12.14 2.71
N LEU A 141 -6.32 -12.17 3.53
CA LEU A 141 -5.26 -13.19 3.46
C LEU A 141 -5.62 -14.51 4.17
N ASN A 142 -6.81 -14.64 4.76
CA ASN A 142 -7.23 -15.78 5.59
C ASN A 142 -6.25 -16.09 6.75
N ARG A 143 -5.75 -15.03 7.42
CA ARG A 143 -4.74 -15.11 8.51
C ARG A 143 -5.18 -14.47 9.82
N MET A 144 -6.49 -14.34 10.05
CA MET A 144 -6.99 -13.79 11.31
C MET A 144 -6.46 -14.60 12.50
N PRO A 145 -5.91 -13.94 13.54
CA PRO A 145 -5.50 -14.66 14.74
C PRO A 145 -6.74 -15.27 15.42
N GLY A 146 -6.71 -16.56 15.70
CA GLY A 146 -7.76 -17.22 16.46
C GLY A 146 -7.78 -16.70 17.90
N PHE A 147 -8.95 -16.31 18.41
CA PHE A 147 -9.13 -16.08 19.83
C PHE A 147 -9.06 -17.44 20.54
N SER A 148 -7.86 -17.85 20.96
CA SER A 148 -7.76 -18.92 21.95
C SER A 148 -8.22 -18.33 23.29
N ASN A 149 -9.51 -18.47 23.59
CA ASN A 149 -10.02 -18.34 24.94
C ASN A 149 -9.31 -19.41 25.78
N LYS A 150 -8.19 -19.04 26.40
CA LYS A 150 -7.70 -19.78 27.56
C LYS A 150 -8.66 -19.47 28.70
N VAL A 151 -9.71 -20.28 28.81
CA VAL A 151 -10.37 -20.53 30.09
C VAL A 151 -9.28 -21.13 30.97
N VAL A 152 -8.73 -20.31 31.86
CA VAL A 152 -7.91 -20.80 32.96
C VAL A 152 -8.91 -21.33 33.98
N LEU A 153 -8.95 -22.65 34.12
CA LEU A 153 -9.56 -23.35 35.26
C LEU A 153 -8.76 -23.04 36.53
#